data_AF-B9VHM6-F1
#
_entry.id   AF-B9VHM6-F1
#
_cell.length_a   1.000
_cell.length_b   1.000
_cell.length_c   1.000
_cell.angle_alpha   90.00
_cell.angle_beta   90.00
_cell.angle_gamma   90.00
#
_symmetry.space_group_name_H-M   'P 1'
#
loop_
_entity.id
_entity.type
_entity.pdbx_description
1 polymer ?
#
loop_
_entity_poly.entity_id
_entity_poly.type
_entity_poly.pdbx_seq_one_letter_code
_entity_poly.pdbx_strand_id
1 'polypeptide(L)' 'GDAADDPAVWVHPDDSDASIIIVTAKEGGLRVYDVGSEELQSIEATPAPRADGADGRYNNVDMRP' A
#
# COMPACT_ATOMS: atom_id res chain seq x y z
N GLY A 1 11.89 -11.36 -0.23
CA GLY A 1 12.28 -10.67 -1.47
C GLY A 1 11.10 -10.74 -2.41
N ASP A 2 10.76 -9.60 -3.02
CA ASP A 2 9.60 -9.35 -3.90
C ASP A 2 8.23 -9.36 -3.20
N ALA A 3 8.00 -8.39 -2.31
CA ALA A 3 6.75 -8.21 -1.58
C ALA A 3 5.90 -7.02 -2.07
N ALA A 4 6.47 -6.12 -2.88
CA ALA A 4 5.80 -4.94 -3.44
C ALA A 4 5.79 -5.02 -4.96
N ASP A 5 4.63 -5.29 -5.56
CA ASP A 5 4.48 -5.41 -7.00
C ASP A 5 4.27 -4.04 -7.67
N ASP A 6 3.41 -3.19 -7.09
CA ASP A 6 3.04 -1.89 -7.67
C ASP A 6 3.04 -0.79 -6.60
N PRO A 7 4.04 0.11 -6.55
CA PRO A 7 3.98 1.30 -5.71
C PRO A 7 3.13 2.40 -6.37
N ALA A 8 2.39 3.16 -5.55
CA ALA A 8 1.78 4.43 -5.95
C ALA A 8 2.29 5.57 -5.05
N VAL A 9 2.57 6.72 -5.65
CA VAL A 9 3.11 7.90 -4.94
C VAL A 9 2.07 9.01 -4.91
N TRP A 10 1.73 9.49 -3.72
CA TRP A 10 0.89 10.66 -3.53
C TRP A 10 1.78 11.85 -3.31
N VAL A 11 1.65 12.86 -4.16
CA VAL A 11 2.39 14.11 -4.01
C VAL A 11 1.51 15.10 -3.26
N HIS A 12 1.94 15.51 -2.07
CA HIS A 12 1.25 16.55 -1.34
C HIS A 12 1.36 17.87 -2.12
N PRO A 13 0.26 18.62 -2.31
CA PRO A 13 0.19 19.73 -3.27
C PRO A 13 1.11 20.91 -2.94
N ASP A 14 1.36 21.15 -1.64
CA ASP A 14 2.06 22.34 -1.16
C ASP A 14 3.38 22.03 -0.42
N ASP A 15 3.67 20.76 -0.15
CA ASP A 15 4.80 20.35 0.69
C ASP A 15 5.31 18.96 0.27
N SER A 16 6.36 18.91 -0.55
CA SER A 16 6.86 17.63 -1.07
C SER A 16 7.30 16.66 0.02
N ASP A 17 7.74 17.14 1.19
CA ASP A 17 8.23 16.30 2.28
C ASP A 17 7.08 15.58 3.00
N ALA A 18 5.85 16.08 2.86
CA ALA A 18 4.62 15.44 3.34
C ALA A 18 4.02 14.44 2.34
N SER A 19 4.69 14.16 1.22
CA SER A 19 4.27 13.14 0.25
C SER A 19 4.37 11.73 0.85
N ILE A 20 3.53 10.81 0.36
CA ILE A 20 3.51 9.43 0.85
C ILE A 20 3.68 8.43 -0.29
N ILE A 21 4.25 7.29 0.06
CA ILE A 21 4.43 6.14 -0.83
C ILE A 21 3.55 5.01 -0.30
N ILE A 22 2.66 4.50 -1.14
CA ILE A 22 1.79 3.37 -0.81
C ILE A 22 2.27 2.16 -1.64
N VAL A 23 2.52 1.05 -0.97
CA VAL A 23 2.93 -0.20 -1.63
C VAL A 23 1.98 -1.33 -1.24
N THR A 24 1.74 -2.23 -2.19
CA THR A 24 1.09 -3.50 -1.89
C THR A 24 2.08 -4.41 -1.16
N ALA A 25 1.68 -5.01 -0.04
CA ALA A 25 2.38 -6.13 0.55
C ALA A 25 1.58 -7.38 0.16
N LYS A 26 2.08 -8.19 -0.79
CA LYS A 26 1.29 -9.24 -1.50
C LYS A 26 0.37 -10.10 -0.61
N GLU A 27 0.84 -10.50 0.58
CA GLU A 27 0.04 -11.24 1.58
C GLU A 27 -0.26 -10.42 2.85
N GLY A 28 0.27 -9.20 2.96
CA GLY A 28 0.25 -8.39 4.18
C GLY A 28 -0.63 -7.14 4.12
N GLY A 29 -1.33 -6.91 3.01
CA GLY A 29 -2.20 -5.75 2.83
C GLY A 29 -1.51 -4.56 2.17
N LEU A 30 -1.61 -3.37 2.75
CA LEU A 30 -0.96 -2.14 2.27
C LEU A 30 0.03 -1.62 3.31
N ARG A 31 1.12 -1.04 2.82
CA ARG A 31 2.08 -0.30 3.65
C ARG A 31 2.17 1.13 3.15
N VAL A 32 2.21 2.08 4.09
CA VAL A 32 2.34 3.51 3.82
C VAL A 32 3.65 3.98 4.42
N TYR A 33 4.46 4.64 3.59
CA TYR A 33 5.75 5.20 3.98
C TYR A 33 5.77 6.71 3.71
N ASP A 34 6.59 7.44 4.46
CA ASP A 34 7.02 8.77 4.06
C ASP A 34 8.11 8.70 2.97
N VAL A 35 8.53 9.86 2.46
CA VAL A 35 9.63 9.97 1.49
C VAL A 35 11.00 9.59 2.05
N GLY A 36 11.14 9.57 3.38
CA GLY A 36 12.33 9.12 4.12
C GLY A 36 12.41 7.60 4.31
N SER A 37 11.42 6.85 3.81
CA SER A 37 11.27 5.40 4.00
C SER A 37 10.90 4.96 5.43
N GLU A 38 10.36 5.86 6.26
CA GLU A 38 9.76 5.52 7.55
C GLU A 38 8.34 4.97 7.34
N GLU A 39 8.01 3.83 7.97
CA GLU A 39 6.65 3.26 7.89
C GLU A 39 5.69 4.08 8.76
N LEU A 40 4.73 4.75 8.12
CA LEU A 40 3.70 5.53 8.78
C LEU A 40 2.50 4.66 9.19
N GLN A 41 2.17 3.67 8.36
CA GLN A 41 1.00 2.81 8.61
C GLN A 41 1.10 1.44 7.93
N SER A 42 0.53 0.45 8.60
CA SER A 42 0.22 -0.87 8.04
C SER A 42 -1.29 -1.10 8.04
N ILE A 43 -1.83 -1.55 6.91
CA ILE A 43 -3.23 -1.97 6.78
C ILE A 43 -3.21 -3.44 6.37
N GLU A 44 -3.76 -4.32 7.19
CA GLU A 44 -3.81 -5.76 6.87
C GLU A 44 -4.76 -6.05 5.70
N ALA A 45 -4.47 -7.12 4.96
CA ALA A 45 -5.38 -7.58 3.93
C ALA A 45 -6.69 -8.06 4.55
N THR A 46 -7.81 -7.65 3.97
CA THR A 46 -9.11 -8.22 4.35
C THR A 46 -9.31 -9.59 3.70
N PRO A 47 -10.11 -10.49 4.29
CA PRO A 47 -10.38 -11.80 3.69
C PRO A 47 -10.86 -11.68 2.24
N ALA A 48 -10.39 -12.57 1.38
CA ALA A 48 -10.83 -12.59 0.00
C ALA A 48 -12.35 -12.86 -0.04
N PRO A 49 -13.09 -12.28 -0.99
CA PRO A 49 -14.51 -12.58 -1.17
C PRO A 49 -14.78 -14.01 -1.71
N ARG A 50 -13.79 -14.92 -1.58
CA ARG A 50 -13.89 -16.32 -1.97
C ARG A 50 -14.39 -17.17 -0.80
N ALA A 51 -15.13 -18.23 -1.13
CA ALA A 51 -15.78 -19.10 -0.15
C ALA A 51 -14.79 -19.95 0.67
N ASP A 52 -13.51 -19.95 0.33
CA ASP A 52 -12.44 -20.69 1.01
C ASP A 52 -11.86 -19.96 2.23
N GLY A 53 -12.24 -18.69 2.46
CA GLY A 53 -11.82 -17.92 3.63
C GLY A 53 -10.33 -17.55 3.65
N ALA A 54 -9.63 -17.70 2.52
CA ALA A 54 -8.24 -17.26 2.40
C ALA A 54 -8.14 -15.72 2.43
N ASP A 55 -7.01 -15.19 2.88
CA ASP A 55 -6.76 -13.75 2.88
C ASP A 55 -6.77 -13.17 1.47
N GLY A 56 -7.28 -11.94 1.35
CA GLY A 56 -7.23 -11.17 0.12
C GLY A 56 -5.78 -10.88 -0.27
N ARG A 57 -5.50 -10.86 -1.57
CA ARG A 57 -4.23 -10.37 -2.10
C ARG A 57 -4.50 -9.07 -2.84
N TYR A 58 -3.88 -7.98 -2.38
CA TYR A 58 -3.85 -6.74 -3.15
C TYR A 58 -2.69 -6.81 -4.13
N ASN A 59 -3.00 -6.65 -5.42
CA ASN A 59 -2.02 -6.70 -6.48
C ASN A 59 -1.57 -5.29 -6.88
N ASN A 60 -2.54 -4.39 -7.15
CA ASN A 60 -2.29 -3.05 -7.66
C ASN A 60 -2.87 -1.99 -6.71
N VAL A 61 -2.24 -0.82 -6.66
CA VAL A 61 -2.77 0.39 -6.01
C VAL A 61 -2.78 1.55 -7.01
N ASP A 62 -3.84 2.37 -6.97
CA ASP A 62 -4.00 3.58 -7.78
C ASP A 62 -4.56 4.69 -6.89
N MET A 63 -4.27 5.95 -7.22
CA MET A 63 -4.78 7.12 -6.53
C MET A 63 -5.55 8.02 -7.46
N ARG A 64 -6.64 8.58 -6.95
CA ARG A 64 -7.49 9.52 -7.70
C ARG A 64 -7.61 10.84 -6.94
N PRO A 65 -7.69 11.97 -7.67
CA PRO A 65 -7.87 13.29 -7.08
C PRO A 65 -9.20 13.43 -6.33
#